data_AF-A0A3D4FDB5-F1
#
_entry.id   AF-A0A3D4FDB5-F1
#
_cell.length_a   1.000
_cell.length_b   1.000
_cell.length_c   1.000
_cell.angle_alpha   90.00
_cell.angle_beta   90.00
_cell.angle_gamma   90.00
#
_symmetry.space_group_name_H-M   'P 1'
#
loop_
_entity.id
_entity.type
_entity.pdbx_description
1 polymer ?
#
loop_
_entity_poly.entity_id
_entity_poly.type
_entity_poly.pdbx_seq_one_letter_code
_entity_poly.pdbx_strand_id
1 'polypeptide(L)' 'GNGYQFEAMEVSHCLRSGLVESLIMPHAQSLALMQTMDAIRGQWGMRYPMEKS' A
#
# COMPACT_ATOMS: atom_id res chain seq x y z
N GLY A 1 14.12 -9.40 15.85
CA GLY A 1 12.83 -8.86 15.39
C GLY A 1 12.76 -8.99 13.87
N ASN A 2 11.64 -9.45 13.32
CA ASN A 2 11.46 -9.77 11.89
C ASN A 2 11.42 -8.56 10.95
N GLY A 3 11.97 -7.40 11.33
CA GLY A 3 11.84 -6.15 10.56
C GLY A 3 10.48 -5.45 10.73
N TYR A 4 9.39 -6.21 10.82
CA TYR A 4 8.01 -5.70 10.80
C TYR A 4 7.44 -5.18 12.14
N GLN A 5 8.31 -4.99 13.14
CA GLN A 5 7.86 -4.70 14.50
C GLN A 5 7.17 -3.33 14.60
N PHE A 6 7.62 -2.35 13.82
CA PHE A 6 7.06 -1.00 13.84
C PHE A 6 5.71 -0.95 13.14
N GLU A 7 5.58 -1.66 12.02
CA GLU A 7 4.33 -1.81 11.27
C GLU A 7 3.26 -2.53 12.12
N ALA A 8 3.65 -3.59 12.82
CA ALA A 8 2.75 -4.29 13.73
C ALA A 8 2.28 -3.40 14.90
N MET A 9 3.18 -2.58 15.43
CA MET A 9 2.84 -1.60 16.47
C MET A 9 1.87 -0.53 15.96
N GLU A 10 2.08 -0.01 14.75
CA GLU A 10 1.22 1.01 14.14
C GLU A 10 -0.19 0.47 13.85
N VAL A 11 -0.30 -0.74 13.28
CA VAL A 11 -1.59 -1.40 13.08
C VAL A 11 -2.32 -1.60 14.41
N SER A 12 -1.59 -2.06 15.43
CA SER A 12 -2.16 -2.24 16.77
C SER A 12 -2.64 -0.91 17.38
N HIS A 13 -1.94 0.19 17.12
CA HIS A 13 -2.35 1.53 17.56
C HIS A 13 -3.63 1.96 16.84
N CYS A 14 -3.69 1.86 15.50
CA CYS A 14 -4.86 2.23 14.71
C CYS A 14 -6.12 1.49 15.18
N LEU A 15 -6.02 0.17 15.36
CA LEU A 15 -7.13 -0.67 15.83
C LEU A 15 -7.63 -0.24 17.21
N ARG A 16 -6.72 0.00 18.16
CA ARG A 16 -7.10 0.45 19.52
C ARG A 16 -7.71 1.85 19.53
N SER A 17 -7.28 2.70 18.60
CA SER A 17 -7.78 4.07 18.45
C SER A 17 -9.06 4.16 17.61
N GLY A 18 -9.59 3.03 17.11
CA GLY A 18 -10.78 3.01 16.26
C GLY A 18 -10.57 3.64 14.87
N LEU A 19 -9.31 3.78 14.46
CA LEU A 19 -8.95 4.34 13.15
C LEU A 19 -9.09 3.26 12.07
N VAL A 20 -9.63 3.66 10.92
CA VAL A 20 -9.76 2.80 9.74
C VAL A 20 -8.50 2.80 8.85
N GLU A 21 -7.56 3.70 9.14
CA GLU A 21 -6.30 3.84 8.41
C GLU A 21 -5.21 4.43 9.31
N SER A 22 -3.94 4.24 8.91
CA SER A 22 -2.79 4.85 9.58
C SER A 22 -2.65 6.31 9.15
N LEU A 23 -2.33 7.17 10.11
CA LEU A 23 -2.00 8.58 9.83
C LEU A 23 -0.59 8.74 9.25
N ILE A 24 0.29 7.76 9.52
CA ILE A 24 1.66 7.72 8.99
C ILE A 24 1.66 7.16 7.56
N MET A 25 0.80 6.18 7.29
CA MET A 25 0.61 5.59 5.96
C MET A 25 -0.89 5.55 5.58
N PRO A 26 -1.46 6.68 5.11
CA PRO A 26 -2.85 6.74 4.67
C PRO A 26 -3.10 5.89 3.42
N HIS A 27 -4.35 5.46 3.20
CA HIS A 27 -4.72 4.64 2.03
C HIS A 27 -4.38 5.34 0.71
N ALA A 28 -4.53 6.66 0.66
CA ALA A 28 -4.20 7.47 -0.51
C ALA A 28 -2.72 7.33 -0.94
N GLN A 29 -1.81 7.16 0.01
CA GLN A 29 -0.39 6.95 -0.29
C GLN A 29 -0.16 5.58 -0.93
N SER A 30 -0.82 4.54 -0.43
CA SER A 30 -0.78 3.19 -1.03
C SER A 30 -1.30 3.20 -2.47
N LEU A 31 -2.40 3.92 -2.73
CA LEU A 31 -2.93 4.11 -4.08
C LEU A 31 -1.94 4.83 -5.01
N ALA A 32 -1.33 5.92 -4.55
CA ALA A 32 -0.36 6.68 -5.33
C ALA A 32 0.88 5.84 -5.69
N LEU A 33 1.34 4.99 -4.76
CA LEU A 33 2.43 4.05 -5.00
C LEU A 33 2.04 3.02 -6.07
N MET A 34 0.85 2.41 -5.97
CA MET A 34 0.37 1.45 -6.97
C MET A 34 0.26 2.10 -8.36
N GLN A 35 -0.28 3.32 -8.46
CA GLN A 35 -0.33 4.07 -9.72
C GLN A 35 1.07 4.31 -10.32
N THR A 36 2.05 4.61 -9.48
CA THR A 36 3.44 4.78 -9.91
C THR A 36 4.01 3.47 -10.46
N MET A 37 3.77 2.36 -9.77
CA MET A 37 4.19 1.03 -10.22
C MET A 37 3.53 0.66 -11.56
N ASP A 38 2.24 0.93 -11.72
CA ASP A 38 1.50 0.68 -12.95
C ASP A 38 2.04 1.51 -14.12
N ALA A 39 2.36 2.79 -13.87
CA ALA A 39 2.99 3.65 -14.87
C ALA A 39 4.35 3.11 -15.35
N ILE A 40 5.16 2.57 -14.43
CA ILE A 40 6.45 1.93 -14.78
C ILE A 40 6.20 0.67 -15.61
N ARG A 41 5.27 -0.20 -15.18
CA ARG A 41 4.91 -1.43 -15.93
C ARG A 41 4.41 -1.12 -17.35
N GLY A 42 3.68 -0.01 -17.52
CA GLY A 42 3.18 0.45 -18.80
C GLY A 42 4.28 0.77 -19.82
N GLN A 43 5.47 1.19 -19.38
CA GLN A 43 6.56 1.62 -20.29
C GLN A 43 7.08 0.49 -21.18
N TRP A 44 7.11 -0.75 -20.68
CA TRP A 44 7.55 -1.93 -21.43
C TRP A 44 6.39 -2.89 -21.78
N GLY A 45 5.14 -2.44 -21.63
CA GLY A 45 3.95 -3.20 -21.99
C GLY A 45 3.63 -4.40 -21.09
N MET A 46 4.11 -4.41 -19.85
CA MET A 46 3.86 -5.51 -18.91
C MET A 46 2.43 -5.40 -18.36
N ARG A 47 1.58 -6.35 -18.74
CA ARG A 47 0.20 -6.46 -18.25
C ARG A 47 -0.02 -7.75 -17.47
N TYR A 48 -0.79 -7.68 -16.39
CA TYR A 48 -1.25 -8.86 -15.67
C TYR A 48 -2.47 -9.48 -16.36
N PRO A 49 -2.68 -10.81 -16.24
CA PRO A 49 -3.81 -11.50 -16.89
C PRO A 49 -5.20 -10.97 -16.52
N MET A 50 -5.33 -10.28 -15.38
CA MET A 50 -6.59 -9.72 -14.91
C MET A 50 -6.86 -8.28 -15.42
N GLU A 51 -5.85 -7.62 -16.00
CA GLU A 51 -6.00 -6.28 -16.55
C GLU A 51 -6.75 -6.35 -17.89
N LYS A 52 -7.96 -5.79 -17.94
CA LYS A 52 -8.76 -5.74 -19.18
C LYS A 52 -8.03 -4.90 -20.24
N SER A 53 -8.17 -5.33 -21.50
CA SER A 53 -7.48 -4.72 -22.65
C SER A 53 -7.90 -3.27 -22.90
#